data_AF-A0A9E3XHH2-F1
#
_entry.id   AF-A0A9E3XHH2-F1
#
_cell.length_a   1.000
_cell.length_b   1.000
_cell.length_c   1.000
_cell.angle_alpha   90.00
_cell.angle_beta   90.00
_cell.angle_gamma   90.00
#
_symmetry.space_group_name_H-M   'P 1'
#
loop_
_entity.id
_entity.type
_entity.pdbx_description
1 polymer ?
#
loop_
_entity_poly.entity_id
_entity_poly.type
_entity_poly.pdbx_seq_one_letter_code
_entity_poly.pdbx_strand_id
1 'polypeptide(L)'
;AAAVKEQGKAVGDSLKALRGLILQPDDVQGIYTDPERLDARIWPTMNYISSTWGYSETAANTMLERFEKQLGEVLGRVNGFFGKEWQDYRRMVEEAEISFFKDYEPIE
;
A
#
# COMPACT_ATOMS: atom_id res chain seq x y z
N ALA A 1 3.06 -26.81 2.70
CA ALA A 1 1.70 -26.21 2.62
C ALA A 1 1.33 -25.32 3.82
N ALA A 2 1.35 -25.80 5.07
CA ALA A 2 0.93 -25.00 6.24
C ALA A 2 1.79 -23.73 6.47
N ALA A 3 3.12 -23.85 6.41
CA ALA A 3 4.04 -22.71 6.53
C ALA A 3 3.85 -21.68 5.40
N VAL A 4 3.63 -22.14 4.16
CA VAL A 4 3.37 -21.25 3.01
C VAL A 4 2.07 -20.47 3.21
N LYS A 5 1.03 -21.12 3.73
CA LYS A 5 -0.25 -20.48 4.05
C LYS A 5 -0.11 -19.43 5.16
N GLU A 6 0.67 -19.72 6.20
CA GLU A 6 0.92 -18.78 7.30
C GLU A 6 1.70 -17.56 6.83
N GLN A 7 2.79 -17.78 6.10
CA GLN A 7 3.58 -16.69 5.52
C GLN A 7 2.75 -15.87 4.51
N GLY A 8 1.87 -16.51 3.75
CA GLY A 8 0.95 -15.82 2.84
C GLY A 8 -0.02 -14.88 3.55
N LYS A 9 -0.47 -15.23 4.77
CA LYS A 9 -1.24 -14.31 5.60
C LYS A 9 -0.40 -13.11 6.02
N ALA A 10 0.82 -13.34 6.52
CA ALA A 10 1.72 -12.27 6.93
C ALA A 10 2.03 -11.29 5.79
N VAL A 11 2.32 -11.80 4.59
CA VAL A 11 2.51 -10.98 3.38
C VAL A 11 1.25 -10.22 3.00
N GLY A 12 0.08 -10.84 3.13
CA GLY A 12 -1.21 -10.18 2.93
C GLY A 12 -1.45 -9.03 3.92
N ASP A 13 -1.02 -9.17 5.16
CA ASP A 13 -1.12 -8.12 6.18
C ASP A 13 -0.10 -6.99 5.93
N SER A 14 1.12 -7.30 5.48
CA SER A 14 2.07 -6.29 4.98
C SER A 14 1.49 -5.48 3.82
N LEU A 15 0.81 -6.14 2.86
CA LEU A 15 0.14 -5.45 1.75
C LEU A 15 -0.99 -4.52 2.22
N LYS A 16 -1.80 -4.95 3.19
CA LYS A 16 -2.84 -4.09 3.78
C LYS A 16 -2.23 -2.88 4.47
N ALA A 17 -1.13 -3.06 5.22
CA ALA A 17 -0.42 -1.97 5.87
C ALA A 17 0.12 -0.97 4.85
N LEU A 18 0.76 -1.44 3.77
CA LEU A 18 1.24 -0.58 2.68
C LEU A 18 0.10 0.18 1.99
N ARG A 19 -1.03 -0.50 1.72
CA ARG A 19 -2.24 0.14 1.19
C ARG A 19 -2.72 1.25 2.13
N GLY A 20 -2.71 1.01 3.44
CA GLY A 20 -3.13 1.97 4.46
C GLY A 20 -2.30 3.26 4.49
N LEU A 21 -1.05 3.24 4.03
CA LEU A 21 -0.22 4.44 3.89
C LEU A 21 -0.67 5.33 2.71
N ILE A 22 -1.36 4.75 1.74
CA ILE A 22 -1.76 5.42 0.50
C ILE A 22 -3.24 5.78 0.54
N LEU A 23 -4.08 4.84 0.94
CA LEU A 23 -5.54 4.88 0.83
C LEU A 23 -6.19 4.57 2.17
N GLN A 24 -7.33 5.22 2.41
CA GLN A 24 -8.18 4.91 3.54
C GLN A 24 -8.57 3.40 3.57
N PRO A 25 -8.64 2.77 4.75
CA PRO A 25 -9.20 1.42 4.88
C PRO A 25 -10.67 1.37 4.46
N ASP A 26 -11.11 0.28 3.83
CA ASP A 26 -12.46 0.16 3.27
C ASP A 26 -13.56 0.07 4.33
N ASP A 27 -13.21 -0.29 5.56
CA ASP A 27 -14.10 -0.63 6.66
C ASP A 27 -14.26 0.48 7.72
N VAL A 28 -13.91 1.73 7.38
CA VAL A 28 -14.04 2.82 8.34
C VAL A 28 -15.46 3.40 8.38
N GLN A 29 -16.06 3.42 9.58
CA GLN A 29 -17.32 4.13 9.85
C GLN A 29 -17.06 5.58 10.26
N GLY A 30 -17.82 6.52 9.70
CA GLY A 30 -17.75 7.95 10.05
C GLY A 30 -16.62 8.71 9.33
N ILE A 31 -16.28 9.90 9.84
CA ILE A 31 -15.19 10.71 9.30
C ILE A 31 -13.86 10.10 9.75
N TYR A 32 -13.12 9.54 8.80
CA TYR A 32 -11.75 9.09 9.00
C TYR A 32 -10.78 10.20 8.63
N THR A 33 -9.91 10.58 9.54
CA THR A 33 -8.87 11.57 9.27
C THR A 33 -7.53 11.04 9.73
N ASP A 34 -6.68 10.74 8.74
CA ASP A 34 -5.28 10.44 8.96
C ASP A 34 -4.47 11.40 8.08
N PRO A 35 -3.89 12.46 8.66
CA PRO A 35 -3.14 13.45 7.90
C PRO A 35 -1.79 12.90 7.41
N GLU A 36 -1.33 11.75 7.90
CA GLU A 36 -0.06 11.12 7.48
C GLU A 36 -0.24 10.16 6.31
N ARG A 37 -1.46 10.05 5.78
CA ARG A 37 -1.76 9.27 4.56
C ARG A 37 -1.53 10.08 3.30
N LEU A 38 -1.09 9.42 2.23
CA LEU A 38 -0.66 10.11 1.01
C LEU A 38 -1.82 10.80 0.28
N ASP A 39 -2.96 10.12 0.12
CA ASP A 39 -4.19 10.66 -0.48
C ASP A 39 -4.76 11.87 0.29
N ALA A 40 -4.62 11.87 1.62
CA ALA A 40 -5.07 12.95 2.49
C ALA A 40 -4.29 14.25 2.25
N ARG A 41 -3.07 14.17 1.71
CA ARG A 41 -2.24 15.34 1.37
C ARG A 41 -2.24 15.70 -0.11
N ILE A 42 -2.39 14.73 -1.01
CA ILE A 42 -2.31 14.98 -2.44
C ILE A 42 -3.42 15.93 -2.89
N TRP A 43 -4.65 15.69 -2.45
CA TRP A 43 -5.81 16.49 -2.86
C TRP A 43 -5.75 17.94 -2.35
N PRO A 44 -5.49 18.22 -1.06
CA PRO A 44 -5.32 19.60 -0.59
C PRO A 44 -4.17 20.33 -1.28
N THR A 45 -3.04 19.64 -1.53
CA THR A 45 -1.88 20.23 -2.21
C THR A 45 -2.21 20.60 -3.65
N MET A 46 -2.85 19.70 -4.40
CA MET A 46 -3.31 19.98 -5.77
C MET A 46 -4.34 21.12 -5.81
N ASN A 47 -5.28 21.15 -4.86
CA ASN A 47 -6.27 22.23 -4.76
C ASN A 47 -5.61 23.58 -4.43
N TYR A 48 -4.64 23.60 -3.51
CA TYR A 48 -3.93 24.84 -3.15
C TYR A 48 -3.14 25.40 -4.33
N ILE A 49 -2.40 24.55 -5.03
CA ILE A 49 -1.56 24.95 -6.18
C ILE A 49 -2.42 25.43 -7.36
N SER A 50 -3.58 24.81 -7.57
CA SER A 50 -4.51 25.22 -8.65
C SER A 50 -5.39 26.41 -8.29
N SER A 51 -5.38 26.88 -7.05
CA SER A 51 -6.17 28.04 -6.62
C SER A 51 -5.62 29.34 -7.18
N THR A 52 -6.49 30.18 -7.71
CA THR A 52 -6.17 31.55 -8.13
C THR A 52 -6.26 32.56 -6.97
N TRP A 53 -6.96 32.21 -5.89
CA TRP A 53 -7.19 33.08 -4.73
C TRP A 53 -6.41 32.59 -3.52
N GLY A 54 -5.67 33.48 -2.85
CA GLY A 54 -4.86 33.12 -1.67
C GLY A 54 -3.60 32.31 -1.97
N TYR A 55 -3.20 32.21 -3.24
CA TYR A 55 -1.97 31.56 -3.65
C TYR A 55 -0.74 32.29 -3.11
N SER A 56 0.19 31.53 -2.56
CA SER A 56 1.53 31.97 -2.18
C SER A 56 2.52 30.94 -2.68
N GLU A 57 3.49 31.36 -3.48
CA GLU A 57 4.53 30.49 -4.01
C GLU A 57 5.33 29.81 -2.90
N THR A 58 5.68 30.54 -1.84
CA THR A 58 6.39 29.99 -0.68
C THR A 58 5.58 28.90 0.03
N ALA A 59 4.28 29.11 0.21
CA ALA A 59 3.41 28.12 0.82
C ALA A 59 3.22 26.90 -0.08
N ALA A 60 3.07 27.11 -1.40
CA ALA A 60 2.95 26.04 -2.39
C ALA A 60 4.20 25.15 -2.39
N ASN A 61 5.39 25.76 -2.43
CA ASN A 61 6.67 25.03 -2.35
C ASN A 61 6.78 24.24 -1.04
N THR A 62 6.40 24.84 0.10
CA THR A 62 6.41 24.13 1.39
C THR A 62 5.47 22.91 1.40
N MET A 63 4.30 23.02 0.77
CA MET A 63 3.35 21.90 0.67
C MET A 63 3.88 20.80 -0.27
N LEU A 64 4.49 21.18 -1.39
CA LEU A 64 5.13 20.25 -2.32
C LEU A 64 6.29 19.50 -1.67
N GLU A 65 7.22 20.18 -1.00
CA GLU A 65 8.35 19.54 -0.31
C GLU A 65 7.88 18.49 0.72
N ARG A 66 6.82 18.82 1.48
CA ARG A 66 6.23 17.88 2.44
C ARG A 66 5.61 16.67 1.75
N PHE A 67 4.87 16.91 0.66
CA PHE A 67 4.27 15.83 -0.12
C PHE A 67 5.33 14.93 -0.78
N GLU A 68 6.35 15.50 -1.40
CA GLU A 68 7.46 14.78 -2.01
C GLU A 68 8.22 13.93 -1.00
N LYS A 69 8.50 14.48 0.19
CA LYS A 69 9.11 13.72 1.28
C LYS A 69 8.26 12.50 1.66
N GLN A 70 6.98 12.71 1.92
CA GLN A 70 6.08 11.62 2.30
C GLN A 70 5.93 10.57 1.17
N LEU A 71 5.83 11.02 -0.08
CA LEU A 71 5.82 10.14 -1.25
C LEU A 71 7.09 9.29 -1.31
N GLY A 72 8.26 9.89 -1.10
CA GLY A 72 9.54 9.18 -1.06
C GLY A 72 9.58 8.11 0.02
N GLU A 73 9.06 8.40 1.22
CA GLU A 73 8.97 7.45 2.32
C GLU A 73 8.05 6.26 1.97
N VAL A 74 6.87 6.52 1.38
CA VAL A 74 5.93 5.48 0.95
C VAL A 74 6.53 4.62 -0.16
N LEU A 75 7.13 5.25 -1.17
CA LEU A 75 7.80 4.53 -2.27
C LEU A 75 8.95 3.66 -1.75
N GLY A 76 9.73 4.15 -0.78
CA GLY A 76 10.78 3.38 -0.13
C GLY A 76 10.24 2.10 0.53
N ARG A 77 9.12 2.21 1.26
CA ARG A 77 8.48 1.05 1.91
C ARG A 77 7.91 0.06 0.89
N VAL A 78 7.23 0.55 -0.15
CA VAL A 78 6.67 -0.27 -1.23
C VAL A 78 7.78 -1.02 -1.98
N ASN A 79 8.84 -0.31 -2.38
CA ASN A 79 9.97 -0.91 -3.07
C ASN A 79 10.73 -1.91 -2.18
N GLY A 80 10.89 -1.63 -0.89
CA GLY A 80 11.49 -2.56 0.06
C GLY A 80 10.71 -3.87 0.19
N PHE A 81 9.38 -3.77 0.30
CA PHE A 81 8.50 -4.93 0.34
C PHE A 81 8.60 -5.78 -0.94
N PHE A 82 8.44 -5.15 -2.11
CA PHE A 82 8.46 -5.89 -3.38
C PHE A 82 9.85 -6.40 -3.78
N GLY A 83 10.92 -5.73 -3.31
CA GLY A 83 12.30 -6.11 -3.56
C GLY A 83 12.77 -7.27 -2.68
N LYS A 84 12.13 -7.51 -1.53
CA LYS A 84 12.53 -8.56 -0.60
C LYS A 84 11.38 -9.47 -0.17
N GLU A 85 10.49 -8.98 0.69
CA GLU A 85 9.43 -9.81 1.31
C GLU A 85 8.57 -10.55 0.28
N TRP A 86 8.17 -9.86 -0.79
CA TRP A 86 7.42 -10.46 -1.88
C TRP A 86 8.20 -11.53 -2.64
N GLN A 87 9.48 -11.28 -2.93
CA GLN A 87 10.34 -12.23 -3.65
C GLN A 87 10.59 -13.48 -2.80
N ASP A 88 10.87 -13.30 -1.51
CA ASP A 88 11.09 -14.38 -0.55
C ASP A 88 9.82 -15.26 -0.47
N TYR A 89 8.64 -14.64 -0.36
CA TYR A 89 7.37 -15.36 -0.36
C TYR A 89 7.10 -16.09 -1.67
N ARG A 90 7.28 -15.42 -2.81
CA ARG A 90 7.08 -16.00 -4.13
C ARG A 90 7.92 -17.25 -4.32
N ARG A 91 9.22 -17.19 -3.98
CA ARG A 91 10.13 -18.33 -4.09
C ARG A 91 9.64 -19.51 -3.25
N MET A 92 9.25 -19.26 -2.01
CA MET A 92 8.75 -20.31 -1.11
C MET A 92 7.44 -20.93 -1.63
N VAL A 93 6.57 -20.17 -2.31
CA VAL A 93 5.37 -20.71 -2.96
C VAL A 93 5.74 -21.58 -4.16
N GLU A 94 6.65 -21.10 -5.02
CA GLU A 94 7.12 -21.82 -6.21
C GLU A 94 7.82 -23.14 -5.84
N GLU A 95 8.69 -23.14 -4.82
CA GLU A 95 9.38 -24.34 -4.30
C GLU A 95 8.44 -25.35 -3.65
N ALA A 96 7.29 -24.91 -3.16
CA ALA A 96 6.33 -25.78 -2.48
C ALA A 96 5.43 -26.56 -3.45
N GLU A 97 5.57 -26.36 -4.78
CA GLU A 97 4.83 -27.04 -5.86
C GLU A 97 3.33 -27.21 -5.54
N ILE A 98 2.71 -26.15 -5.02
CA ILE A 98 1.32 -26.23 -4.53
C ILE A 98 0.37 -26.39 -5.71
N SER A 99 -0.32 -27.54 -5.78
CA SER A 99 -1.47 -27.72 -6.67
C SER A 99 -2.69 -26.99 -6.11
N PHE A 100 -3.34 -26.19 -6.96
CA PHE A 100 -4.60 -25.51 -6.64
C PHE A 100 -5.84 -26.37 -6.91
N PHE A 101 -5.67 -27.50 -7.60
CA PHE A 101 -6.75 -28.40 -7.96
C PHE A 101 -6.71 -29.64 -7.07
N LYS A 102 -7.90 -30.08 -6.66
CA LYS A 102 -8.06 -31.42 -6.08
C LYS A 102 -8.01 -32.43 -7.22
N ASP A 103 -7.50 -33.61 -6.92
CA ASP A 103 -7.62 -34.74 -7.83
C ASP A 103 -9.11 -35.06 -8.05
N TYR A 104 -9.45 -35.43 -9.28
CA TYR A 104 -10.81 -35.81 -9.64
C TYR A 104 -11.13 -37.20 -9.07
N GLU A 105 -12.14 -37.28 -8.22
CA GLU A 105 -12.73 -38.55 -7.78
C GLU A 105 -14.01 -38.82 -8.60
N PRO A 106 -14.04 -39.87 -9.43
CA PRO A 106 -15.24 -40.27 -10.15
C PRO A 106 -16.38 -40.61 -9.17
N ILE A 107 -17.60 -40.26 -9.53
CA ILE A 107 -18.79 -40.66 -8.77
C ILE A 107 -19.12 -42.10 -9.18
N GLU A 108 -19.16 -43.02 -8.20
CA GLU A 108 -19.66 -44.40 -8.34
C GLU A 108 -21.16 -44.49 -8.04
#